data_AF-A6F550-F1
#
_entry.id   AF-A6F550-F1
#
_cell.length_a   1.000
_cell.length_b   1.000
_cell.length_c   1.000
_cell.angle_alpha   90.00
_cell.angle_beta   90.00
_cell.angle_gamma   90.00
#
_symmetry.space_group_name_H-M   'P 1'
#
loop_
_entity.id
_entity.type
_entity.pdbx_description
1 polymer ?
#
loop_
_entity_poly.entity_id
_entity_poly.type
_entity_poly.pdbx_seq_one_letter_code
_entity_poly.pdbx_strand_id
1 'polypeptide(L)'
;MVQLNARTVFSLLICLFAALMLFQTFDLRSDAALVPRVIGVPLLVLAAFQFLCDLFPALGIRFSFAGTDKGALDNSSHDEGSGLKGNYLFVAWMALFVVAIYFAGVIAGILIAFFVYLKCLIRQSWTLSVLYTLFFALSVYLIFVQGMGVYYFTSPVG
;
A
#
# COMPACT_ATOMS: atom_id res chain seq x y z
N MET A 1 22.47 23.06 8.07
CA MET A 1 23.18 22.96 6.78
C MET A 1 22.35 22.06 5.88
N VAL A 2 21.99 22.53 4.69
CA VAL A 2 21.22 21.76 3.71
C VAL A 2 22.14 20.70 3.10
N GLN A 3 21.76 19.43 3.14
CA GLN A 3 22.49 18.35 2.48
C GLN A 3 21.74 17.93 1.20
N LEU A 4 22.29 18.27 0.04
CA LEU A 4 21.81 17.77 -1.24
C LEU A 4 22.49 16.43 -1.52
N ASN A 5 21.81 15.34 -1.15
CA ASN A 5 22.23 13.98 -1.46
C ASN A 5 21.22 13.32 -2.43
N ALA A 6 21.62 12.23 -3.08
CA ALA A 6 20.74 11.46 -3.98
C ALA A 6 19.43 11.04 -3.29
N ARG A 7 19.47 10.75 -1.99
CA ARG A 7 18.29 10.46 -1.17
C ARG A 7 17.30 11.64 -1.12
N THR A 8 17.80 12.85 -0.86
CA THR A 8 16.99 14.07 -0.79
C THR A 8 16.37 14.40 -2.15
N VAL A 9 17.12 14.23 -3.23
CA VAL A 9 16.62 14.40 -4.61
C VAL A 9 15.52 13.39 -4.93
N PHE A 10 15.70 12.13 -4.53
CA PHE A 10 14.70 11.09 -4.73
C PHE A 10 13.41 11.35 -3.92
N SER A 11 13.54 11.71 -2.64
CA SER A 11 12.39 12.06 -1.79
C SER A 11 11.67 13.32 -2.30
N LEU A 12 12.40 14.31 -2.81
CA LEU A 12 11.82 15.49 -3.48
C LEU A 12 11.02 15.08 -4.71
N LEU A 13 11.56 14.18 -5.54
CA LEU A 13 10.90 13.71 -6.76
C LEU A 13 9.61 12.95 -6.42
N ILE A 14 9.63 12.06 -5.41
CA ILE A 14 8.42 11.37 -4.92
C ILE A 14 7.39 12.38 -4.41
N CYS A 15 7.81 13.36 -3.61
CA CYS A 15 6.92 14.40 -3.08
C CYS A 15 6.28 15.22 -4.21
N LEU A 16 7.06 15.59 -5.22
CA LEU A 16 6.58 16.36 -6.38
C LEU A 16 5.63 15.52 -7.24
N PHE A 17 5.94 14.25 -7.46
CA PHE A 17 5.07 13.31 -8.17
C PHE A 17 3.75 13.09 -7.45
N ALA A 18 3.78 12.88 -6.13
CA ALA A 18 2.58 12.78 -5.29
C ALA A 18 1.73 14.05 -5.37
N ALA A 19 2.36 15.22 -5.30
CA ALA A 19 1.68 16.51 -5.42
C ALA A 19 1.03 16.68 -6.79
N LEU A 20 1.72 16.32 -7.87
CA LEU A 20 1.18 16.35 -9.23
C LEU A 20 -0.01 15.41 -9.41
N MET A 21 0.09 14.18 -8.92
CA MET A 21 -1.00 13.20 -8.98
C MET A 21 -2.23 13.69 -8.21
N LEU A 22 -2.02 14.26 -7.01
CA LEU A 22 -3.10 14.86 -6.24
C LEU A 22 -3.71 16.06 -6.97
N PHE A 23 -2.87 16.90 -7.60
CA PHE A 23 -3.29 18.08 -8.34
C PHE A 23 -4.18 17.71 -9.53
N GLN A 24 -3.76 16.73 -10.33
CA GLN A 24 -4.54 16.18 -11.45
C GLN A 24 -5.90 15.62 -11.00
N THR A 25 -5.99 15.15 -9.76
CA THR A 25 -7.24 14.63 -9.20
C THR A 25 -8.28 15.73 -8.91
N PHE A 26 -7.88 17.01 -8.88
CA PHE A 26 -8.85 18.10 -8.72
C PHE A 26 -9.74 18.31 -9.95
N ASP A 27 -9.24 17.98 -11.15
CA ASP A 27 -9.98 18.14 -12.41
C ASP A 27 -10.93 16.97 -12.71
N LEU A 28 -10.82 15.86 -11.96
CA LEU A 28 -11.68 14.70 -12.10
C LEU A 28 -13.05 14.94 -11.44
N ARG A 29 -14.09 14.35 -12.03
CA ARG A 29 -15.45 14.31 -11.49
C ARG A 29 -15.44 13.79 -10.04
N SER A 30 -16.19 14.45 -9.17
CA SER A 30 -16.10 14.29 -7.70
C SER A 30 -16.15 12.84 -7.20
N ASP A 31 -16.94 11.98 -7.86
CA ASP A 31 -17.12 10.58 -7.45
C ASP A 31 -15.86 9.72 -7.72
N ALA A 32 -15.21 9.92 -8.88
CA ALA A 32 -13.98 9.20 -9.24
C ALA A 32 -12.73 9.79 -8.56
N ALA A 33 -12.80 11.08 -8.18
CA ALA A 33 -11.71 11.81 -7.55
C ALA A 33 -11.56 11.54 -6.06
N LEU A 34 -12.54 10.90 -5.42
CA LEU A 34 -12.58 10.77 -3.96
C LEU A 34 -11.48 9.85 -3.42
N VAL A 35 -11.22 8.70 -4.06
CA VAL A 35 -10.16 7.76 -3.61
C VAL A 35 -8.76 8.34 -3.78
N PRO A 36 -8.36 8.86 -4.95
CA PRO A 36 -7.02 9.40 -5.09
C PRO A 36 -6.81 10.63 -4.20
N ARG A 37 -7.86 11.40 -3.84
CA ARG A 37 -7.75 12.47 -2.83
C ARG A 37 -7.54 11.91 -1.42
N VAL A 38 -8.39 10.97 -0.99
CA VAL A 38 -8.32 10.39 0.37
C VAL A 38 -6.99 9.68 0.62
N ILE A 39 -6.44 8.99 -0.38
CA ILE A 39 -5.15 8.29 -0.28
C ILE A 39 -3.98 9.25 -0.57
N GLY A 40 -4.14 10.15 -1.54
CA GLY A 40 -3.08 11.06 -1.97
C GLY A 40 -2.73 12.12 -0.92
N VAL A 41 -3.69 12.62 -0.14
CA VAL A 41 -3.40 13.59 0.93
C VAL A 41 -2.45 13.01 2.00
N PRO A 42 -2.74 11.86 2.65
CA PRO A 42 -1.83 11.30 3.64
C PRO A 42 -0.48 10.90 3.01
N LEU A 43 -0.49 10.40 1.76
CA LEU A 43 0.74 10.09 1.05
C LEU A 43 1.61 11.33 0.80
N LEU A 44 1.00 12.45 0.39
CA LEU A 44 1.69 13.72 0.20
C LEU A 44 2.25 14.26 1.53
N VAL A 45 1.47 14.17 2.62
CA VAL A 45 1.92 14.57 3.96
C VAL A 45 3.14 13.76 4.40
N LEU A 46 3.09 12.43 4.24
CA LEU A 46 4.21 11.56 4.58
C LEU A 46 5.44 11.82 3.70
N ALA A 47 5.24 12.00 2.38
CA ALA A 47 6.33 12.30 1.46
C ALA A 47 6.97 13.68 1.75
N ALA A 48 6.16 14.69 2.06
CA ALA A 48 6.64 16.01 2.45
C ALA A 48 7.41 15.95 3.78
N PHE A 49 6.89 15.20 4.75
CA PHE A 49 7.58 14.98 6.03
C PHE A 49 8.91 14.26 5.83
N GLN A 50 8.94 13.20 5.02
CA GLN A 50 10.17 12.48 4.66
C GLN A 50 11.19 13.40 3.99
N PHE A 51 10.76 14.20 3.02
CA PHE A 51 11.62 15.19 2.38
C PHE A 51 12.19 16.19 3.38
N LEU A 52 11.38 16.70 4.31
CA LEU A 52 11.84 17.61 5.36
C LEU A 52 12.87 16.97 6.28
N CYS A 53 12.67 15.71 6.68
CA CYS A 53 13.62 14.94 7.48
C CYS A 53 14.94 14.70 6.72
N ASP A 54 14.88 14.40 5.43
CA ASP A 54 16.05 14.21 4.57
C ASP A 54 16.80 15.54 4.31
N LEU A 55 16.08 16.67 4.27
CA LEU A 55 16.65 18.00 4.09
C LEU A 55 17.33 18.51 5.37
N PHE A 56 16.78 18.13 6.53
CA PHE A 56 17.25 18.53 7.86
C PHE A 56 17.55 17.28 8.73
N PRO A 57 18.73 16.65 8.58
CA PRO A 57 19.09 15.44 9.31
C PRO A 57 19.07 15.64 10.84
N ALA A 58 19.22 16.87 11.33
CA ALA A 58 19.11 17.21 12.75
C ALA A 58 17.69 16.99 13.33
N LEU A 59 16.63 17.07 12.50
CA LEU A 59 15.25 16.77 12.90
C LEU A 59 14.97 15.25 12.85
N GLY A 60 15.63 14.53 11.93
CA GLY A 60 15.44 13.09 11.74
C GLY A 60 15.89 12.22 12.92
N ILE A 61 16.85 12.69 13.74
CA ILE A 61 17.37 11.93 14.90
C ILE A 61 16.29 11.75 16.00
N ARG A 62 15.29 12.65 16.07
CA ARG A 62 14.21 12.56 17.09
C ARG A 62 12.94 11.89 16.58
N PHE A 63 12.77 11.74 15.27
CA PHE A 63 11.57 11.22 14.62
C PHE A 63 11.81 9.91 13.85
N SER A 64 12.80 9.13 14.26
CA SER A 64 12.99 7.74 13.79
C SER A 64 11.91 6.81 14.38
N PHE A 65 10.63 7.12 14.16
CA PHE A 65 9.49 6.30 14.57
C PHE A 65 8.90 5.45 13.43
N ALA A 66 9.45 5.50 12.21
CA ALA A 66 9.00 4.62 11.14
C ALA A 66 10.09 4.38 10.10
N GLY A 67 10.78 3.25 10.22
CA GLY A 67 11.19 2.46 9.06
C GLY A 67 12.06 3.15 7.99
N THR A 68 13.26 3.60 8.34
CA THR A 68 14.40 3.23 7.45
C THR A 68 14.69 1.75 7.71
N ASP A 69 13.69 0.92 7.42
CA ASP A 69 13.88 -0.49 7.24
C ASP A 69 14.59 -0.62 5.91
N LYS A 70 15.91 -0.76 6.01
CA LYS A 70 16.59 -1.74 5.15
C LYS A 70 15.87 -3.12 5.19
N GLY A 71 15.00 -3.36 6.18
CA GLY A 71 14.15 -4.53 6.41
C GLY A 71 12.97 -4.83 5.47
N ALA A 72 12.45 -3.90 4.65
CA ALA A 72 11.36 -4.26 3.72
C ALA A 72 11.84 -5.09 2.51
N LEU A 73 13.16 -5.14 2.30
CA LEU A 73 13.86 -6.06 1.39
C LEU A 73 14.81 -7.02 2.14
N ASP A 74 14.79 -7.01 3.48
CA ASP A 74 15.71 -7.78 4.33
C ASP A 74 14.94 -8.58 5.41
N ASN A 75 13.76 -9.09 5.04
CA ASN A 75 13.12 -10.23 5.72
C ASN A 75 13.46 -11.55 5.00
N SER A 76 14.57 -11.57 4.26
CA SER A 76 15.23 -12.77 3.73
C SER A 76 16.53 -13.06 4.46
N SER A 77 16.58 -12.79 5.77
CA SER A 77 17.59 -13.34 6.67
C SER A 77 17.30 -14.83 6.97
N HIS A 78 17.16 -15.62 5.89
CA HIS A 78 17.37 -17.07 5.86
C HIS A 78 17.28 -17.64 4.43
N ASP A 79 18.03 -17.09 3.46
CA ASP A 79 18.60 -17.89 2.35
C ASP A 79 19.38 -16.96 1.40
N GLU A 80 20.70 -16.88 1.59
CA GLU A 80 21.65 -16.17 0.69
C GLU A 80 21.75 -16.81 -0.72
N GLY A 81 20.85 -17.72 -1.11
CA GLY A 81 20.89 -18.46 -2.37
C GLY A 81 19.77 -18.18 -3.38
N SER A 82 18.84 -17.25 -3.12
CA SER A 82 17.55 -17.27 -3.84
C SER A 82 17.00 -15.93 -4.38
N GLY A 83 17.85 -14.94 -4.64
CA GLY A 83 17.43 -13.61 -5.12
C GLY A 83 16.53 -13.59 -6.38
N LEU A 84 16.61 -14.60 -7.25
CA LEU A 84 15.70 -14.73 -8.40
C LEU A 84 14.37 -15.40 -8.02
N LYS A 85 14.35 -16.33 -7.07
CA LYS A 85 13.14 -17.09 -6.69
C LYS A 85 12.12 -16.23 -5.96
N GLY A 86 12.57 -15.28 -5.14
CA GLY A 86 11.68 -14.33 -4.44
C GLY A 86 10.87 -13.48 -5.42
N ASN A 87 11.51 -13.01 -6.50
CA ASN A 87 10.84 -12.20 -7.51
C ASN A 87 9.76 -12.99 -8.27
N TYR A 88 10.03 -14.23 -8.66
CA TYR A 88 9.02 -15.08 -9.31
C TYR A 88 7.84 -15.40 -8.39
N LEU A 89 8.10 -15.62 -7.09
CA LEU A 89 7.04 -15.83 -6.11
C LEU A 89 6.11 -14.62 -6.02
N PHE A 90 6.68 -13.40 -5.96
CA PHE A 90 5.90 -12.17 -5.91
C PHE A 90 5.07 -11.96 -7.18
N VAL A 91 5.66 -12.20 -8.36
CA VAL A 91 4.96 -12.10 -9.64
C VAL A 91 3.82 -13.11 -9.73
N ALA A 92 4.05 -14.37 -9.34
CA ALA A 92 3.01 -15.40 -9.29
C ALA A 92 1.89 -15.01 -8.31
N TRP A 93 2.25 -14.41 -7.18
CA TRP A 93 1.29 -13.93 -6.19
C TRP A 93 0.41 -12.78 -6.73
N MET A 94 1.02 -11.82 -7.42
CA MET A 94 0.31 -10.74 -8.11
C MET A 94 -0.66 -11.29 -9.16
N ALA A 95 -0.24 -12.26 -9.97
CA ALA A 95 -1.10 -12.90 -10.96
C ALA A 95 -2.28 -13.61 -10.30
N LEU A 96 -2.04 -14.39 -9.23
CA LEU A 96 -3.07 -15.07 -8.47
C LEU A 96 -4.08 -14.08 -7.86
N PHE A 97 -3.61 -12.94 -7.35
CA PHE A 97 -4.48 -11.89 -6.82
C PHE A 97 -5.39 -11.29 -7.89
N VAL A 98 -4.85 -11.00 -9.08
CA VAL A 98 -5.64 -10.47 -10.21
C VAL A 98 -6.71 -11.49 -10.65
N VAL A 99 -6.34 -12.77 -10.75
CA VAL A 99 -7.30 -13.84 -11.08
C VAL A 99 -8.38 -13.97 -9.99
N ALA A 100 -8.02 -13.88 -8.71
CA ALA A 100 -8.97 -13.94 -7.61
C ALA A 100 -9.96 -12.77 -7.64
N ILE A 101 -9.49 -11.55 -7.91
CA ILE A 101 -10.37 -10.38 -8.08
C ILE A 101 -11.29 -10.57 -9.29
N TYR A 102 -10.78 -11.10 -10.39
CA TYR A 102 -11.56 -11.31 -11.61
C TYR A 102 -12.75 -12.26 -11.38
N PHE A 103 -12.55 -13.37 -10.67
CA PHE A 103 -13.61 -14.36 -10.43
C PHE A 103 -14.52 -14.05 -9.24
N ALA A 104 -13.97 -13.50 -8.15
CA ALA A 104 -14.71 -13.32 -6.90
C ALA A 104 -15.15 -11.85 -6.65
N GLY A 105 -14.63 -10.91 -7.43
CA GLY A 105 -14.76 -9.47 -7.18
C GLY A 105 -13.69 -8.96 -6.22
N VAL A 106 -13.59 -7.62 -6.11
CA VAL A 106 -12.49 -6.95 -5.39
C VAL A 106 -12.46 -7.35 -3.91
N ILE A 107 -13.59 -7.29 -3.21
CA ILE A 107 -13.65 -7.55 -1.76
C ILE A 107 -13.33 -9.02 -1.45
N ALA A 108 -13.94 -9.97 -2.16
CA ALA A 108 -13.68 -11.39 -1.94
C ALA A 108 -12.28 -11.78 -2.41
N GLY A 109 -11.78 -11.21 -3.50
CA GLY A 109 -10.41 -11.40 -3.98
C GLY A 109 -9.37 -10.96 -2.95
N ILE A 110 -9.58 -9.80 -2.32
CA ILE A 110 -8.76 -9.33 -1.19
C ILE A 110 -8.83 -10.31 -0.03
N LEU A 111 -10.03 -10.70 0.43
CA LEU A 111 -10.19 -11.64 1.53
C LEU A 111 -9.45 -12.96 1.28
N ILE A 112 -9.63 -13.56 0.11
CA ILE A 112 -8.99 -14.82 -0.26
C ILE A 112 -7.48 -14.65 -0.34
N ALA A 113 -6.98 -13.64 -1.06
CA ALA A 113 -5.55 -13.45 -1.20
C ALA A 113 -4.87 -13.12 0.13
N PHE A 114 -5.47 -12.28 0.98
CA PHE A 114 -4.91 -11.93 2.28
C PHE A 114 -4.90 -13.14 3.23
N PHE A 115 -5.98 -13.94 3.21
CA PHE A 115 -6.06 -15.15 4.00
C PHE A 115 -5.01 -16.18 3.56
N VAL A 116 -4.89 -16.46 2.26
CA VAL A 116 -3.89 -17.41 1.74
C VAL A 116 -2.48 -16.87 1.99
N TYR A 117 -2.25 -15.55 1.86
CA TYR A 117 -0.96 -14.93 2.17
C TYR A 117 -0.54 -15.17 3.62
N LEU A 118 -1.39 -14.81 4.59
CA LEU A 118 -1.12 -14.99 6.02
C LEU A 118 -0.90 -16.47 6.36
N LYS A 119 -1.68 -17.35 5.72
CA LYS A 119 -1.62 -18.78 6.01
C LYS A 119 -0.40 -19.46 5.39
N CYS A 120 -0.12 -19.21 4.12
CA CYS A 120 0.91 -19.89 3.36
C CYS A 120 2.30 -19.28 3.55
N LEU A 121 2.43 -17.95 3.53
CA LEU A 121 3.74 -17.31 3.66
C LEU A 121 4.16 -17.12 5.12
N ILE A 122 3.26 -16.58 5.95
CA ILE A 122 3.62 -16.15 7.31
C ILE A 122 3.44 -17.29 8.33
N ARG A 123 2.69 -18.35 8.00
CA ARG A 123 2.37 -19.49 8.89
C ARG A 123 1.82 -19.06 10.25
N GLN A 124 1.05 -17.98 10.29
CA GLN A 124 0.47 -17.47 11.54
C GLN A 124 -0.62 -18.40 12.11
N SER A 125 -0.96 -18.20 13.39
CA SER A 125 -2.08 -18.89 14.05
C SER A 125 -3.40 -18.54 13.35
N TRP A 126 -4.31 -19.53 13.32
CA TRP A 126 -5.59 -19.42 12.61
C TRP A 126 -6.42 -18.24 13.12
N THR A 127 -6.41 -18.00 14.43
CA THR A 127 -7.18 -16.94 15.08
C THR A 127 -6.72 -15.55 14.65
N LEU A 128 -5.39 -15.31 14.61
CA LEU A 128 -4.84 -14.03 14.16
C LEU A 128 -5.09 -13.82 12.66
N SER A 129 -4.94 -14.88 11.85
CA SER A 129 -5.15 -14.79 10.41
C SER A 129 -6.58 -14.33 10.07
N VAL A 130 -7.59 -14.90 10.74
CA VAL A 130 -8.99 -14.50 10.56
C VAL A 130 -9.23 -13.09 11.07
N LEU A 131 -8.72 -12.75 12.25
CA LEU A 131 -8.93 -11.42 12.85
C LEU A 131 -8.35 -10.30 11.97
N TYR A 132 -7.10 -10.44 11.51
CA TYR A 132 -6.47 -9.46 10.64
C TYR A 132 -7.18 -9.34 9.30
N THR A 133 -7.57 -10.47 8.71
CA THR A 133 -8.27 -10.49 7.43
C THR A 133 -9.64 -9.82 7.54
N LEU A 134 -10.38 -10.08 8.62
CA LEU A 134 -11.67 -9.44 8.91
C LEU A 134 -11.50 -7.93 9.13
N PHE A 135 -10.53 -7.52 9.95
CA PHE A 135 -10.26 -6.11 10.22
C PHE A 135 -9.87 -5.34 8.96
N PHE A 136 -9.00 -5.92 8.14
CA PHE A 136 -8.59 -5.34 6.86
C PHE A 136 -9.77 -5.25 5.89
N ALA A 137 -10.56 -6.31 5.76
CA ALA A 137 -11.74 -6.31 4.91
C ALA A 137 -12.81 -5.31 5.37
N LEU A 138 -13.01 -5.16 6.68
CA LEU A 138 -13.89 -4.14 7.26
C LEU A 138 -13.38 -2.73 6.92
N SER A 139 -12.08 -2.50 7.05
CA SER A 139 -11.47 -1.19 6.72
C SER A 139 -11.64 -0.85 5.24
N VAL A 140 -11.37 -1.82 4.35
CA VAL A 140 -11.59 -1.68 2.91
C VAL A 140 -13.08 -1.46 2.62
N TYR A 141 -13.97 -2.24 3.22
CA TYR A 141 -15.41 -2.08 3.06
C TYR A 141 -15.88 -0.67 3.46
N LEU A 142 -15.41 -0.15 4.59
CA LEU A 142 -15.73 1.22 5.02
C LEU A 142 -15.22 2.26 4.03
N ILE A 143 -13.97 2.15 3.56
CA ILE A 143 -13.40 3.10 2.60
C ILE A 143 -14.17 3.07 1.28
N PHE A 144 -14.47 1.88 0.77
CA PHE A 144 -15.04 1.73 -0.57
C PHE A 144 -16.57 1.88 -0.59
N VAL A 145 -17.29 1.28 0.35
CA VAL A 145 -18.75 1.34 0.39
C VAL A 145 -19.22 2.64 1.06
N GLN A 146 -18.73 2.95 2.26
CA GLN A 146 -19.16 4.16 2.97
C GLN A 146 -18.49 5.41 2.42
N GLY A 147 -17.20 5.33 2.08
CA GLY A 147 -16.45 6.48 1.57
C GLY A 147 -16.82 6.88 0.15
N MET A 148 -17.04 5.93 -0.75
CA MET A 148 -17.35 6.23 -2.16
C MET A 148 -18.79 5.94 -2.60
N GLY A 149 -19.60 5.24 -1.80
CA GLY A 149 -20.94 4.82 -2.25
C GLY A 149 -20.91 3.82 -3.42
N VAL A 150 -19.80 3.10 -3.64
CA VAL A 150 -19.71 2.10 -4.70
C VAL A 150 -20.34 0.79 -4.21
N TYR A 151 -21.51 0.47 -4.77
CA TYR A 151 -22.18 -0.81 -4.53
C TYR A 151 -21.68 -1.85 -5.53
N TYR A 152 -20.87 -2.79 -5.05
CA TYR A 152 -20.29 -3.87 -5.87
C TYR A 152 -21.29 -4.96 -6.28
N PHE A 153 -22.51 -4.92 -5.74
CA PHE A 153 -23.56 -5.86 -6.04
C PHE A 153 -24.50 -5.24 -7.08
N THR A 154 -24.07 -5.17 -8.35
CA THR A 154 -25.03 -5.13 -9.44
C THR A 154 -25.72 -6.49 -9.48
N SER A 155 -26.97 -6.55 -9.01
CA SER A 155 -27.86 -7.67 -9.31
C SER A 155 -27.80 -7.95 -10.81
N PRO A 156 -27.62 -9.21 -11.27
CA PRO A 156 -27.85 -9.52 -12.67
C PRO A 156 -29.28 -9.07 -12.97
N VAL A 157 -29.39 -8.07 -13.84
CA VAL A 157 -30.68 -7.67 -14.42
C VAL A 157 -31.16 -8.91 -15.17
N GLY A 158 -32.30 -9.45 -14.71
CA GLY A 158 -32.91 -10.66 -15.26
C GLY A 158 -33.36 -10.50 -16.70
#